data_AF-A0A7Z7VY28-F1
#
_entry.id   AF-A0A7Z7VY28-F1
#
_cell.length_a   1.000
_cell.length_b   1.000
_cell.length_c   1.000
_cell.angle_alpha   90.00
_cell.angle_beta   90.00
_cell.angle_gamma   90.00
#
_symmetry.space_group_name_H-M   'P 1'
#
loop_
_entity.id
_entity.type
_entity.pdbx_description
1 polymer ?
#
loop_
_entity_poly.entity_id
_entity_poly.type
_entity_poly.pdbx_seq_one_letter_code
_entity_poly.pdbx_strand_id
1 'polypeptide(L)' 'MKSFANALEEKGVSVDRFFFDGSHHLKHQYQFHLNKPESKENIQKVLSFLSRNTTGTQVGPDNKDTDHTEINLNPYDN' A
#
# COMPACT_ATOMS: atom_id res chain seq x y z
N MET A 1 -15.67 8.96 5.06
CA MET A 1 -14.62 7.91 5.07
C MET A 1 -13.75 7.99 6.34
N LYS A 2 -14.36 8.06 7.53
CA LYS A 2 -13.63 8.03 8.83
C LYS A 2 -14.17 6.96 9.78
N SER A 3 -15.31 6.35 9.44
CA SER A 3 -16.03 5.44 10.34
C SER A 3 -15.25 4.18 10.69
N PHE A 4 -14.58 3.55 9.72
CA PHE A 4 -13.86 2.31 9.98
C PHE A 4 -12.58 2.52 10.80
N ALA A 5 -11.75 3.50 10.39
CA ALA A 5 -10.53 3.82 11.13
C ALA A 5 -10.82 4.26 12.57
N ASN A 6 -11.85 5.08 12.77
CA ASN A 6 -12.25 5.50 14.11
C ASN A 6 -12.75 4.31 14.95
N ALA A 7 -13.53 3.39 14.36
CA ALA A 7 -13.98 2.20 15.06
C ALA A 7 -12.82 1.28 15.50
N LEU A 8 -11.74 1.21 14.73
CA LEU A 8 -10.53 0.49 15.11
C LEU A 8 -9.79 1.18 16.27
N GLU A 9 -9.64 2.50 16.20
CA GLU A 9 -9.02 3.29 17.28
C GLU A 9 -9.80 3.19 18.59
N GLU A 10 -11.14 3.24 18.54
CA GLU A 10 -12.01 3.05 19.71
C GLU A 10 -11.82 1.66 20.37
N LYS A 11 -11.35 0.67 19.60
CA LYS A 11 -11.00 -0.67 20.10
C LYS A 11 -9.54 -0.79 20.55
N GLY A 12 -8.79 0.32 20.56
CA GLY A 12 -7.37 0.34 20.94
C GLY A 12 -6.44 -0.25 19.89
N VAL A 13 -6.90 -0.41 18.64
CA VAL A 13 -6.06 -0.87 17.52
C VAL A 13 -5.32 0.35 16.96
N SER A 14 -4.01 0.26 16.82
CA SER A 14 -3.21 1.31 16.16
C SER A 14 -3.51 1.34 14.66
N VAL A 15 -3.82 2.52 14.12
CA VAL A 15 -4.23 2.69 12.71
C VAL A 15 -3.36 3.74 12.03
N ASP A 16 -2.65 3.34 10.98
CA ASP A 16 -2.05 4.25 10.01
C ASP A 16 -3.05 4.58 8.89
N ARG A 17 -3.22 5.87 8.58
CA ARG A 17 -4.14 6.36 7.55
C ARG A 17 -3.38 7.00 6.40
N PHE A 18 -3.80 6.71 5.18
CA PHE A 18 -3.33 7.39 3.97
C PHE A 18 -4.50 7.66 3.04
N PHE A 19 -4.82 8.94 2.82
CA PHE A 19 -5.92 9.38 1.96
C PHE A 19 -5.46 10.55 1.10
N PHE A 20 -5.76 10.49 -0.20
CA PHE A 20 -5.62 11.64 -1.09
C PHE A 20 -6.72 12.67 -0.82
N ASP A 21 -6.40 13.95 -1.01
CA ASP A 21 -7.29 15.09 -0.77
C ASP A 21 -8.48 15.21 -1.74
N GLY A 22 -8.53 14.35 -2.77
CA GLY A 22 -9.60 14.29 -3.76
C GLY A 22 -9.39 15.14 -5.01
N SER A 23 -8.35 15.99 -5.06
CA SER A 23 -8.08 16.87 -6.22
C SER A 23 -7.71 16.09 -7.50
N HIS A 24 -7.21 14.88 -7.33
CA HIS A 24 -6.67 14.02 -8.39
C HIS A 24 -7.73 13.19 -9.14
N HIS A 25 -9.02 13.27 -8.75
CA HIS A 25 -10.14 12.53 -9.37
C HIS A 25 -9.84 11.04 -9.59
N LEU A 26 -9.21 10.42 -8.60
CA LEU A 26 -8.78 9.02 -8.67
C LEU A 26 -9.98 8.11 -8.81
N LYS A 27 -10.01 7.34 -9.90
CA LYS A 27 -11.03 6.29 -10.09
C LYS A 27 -10.83 5.16 -9.09
N HIS A 28 -11.88 4.37 -8.89
CA HIS A 28 -11.76 3.08 -8.22
C HIS A 28 -10.60 2.30 -8.83
N GLN A 29 -9.81 1.63 -7.98
CA GLN A 29 -8.65 0.85 -8.42
C GLN A 29 -7.52 1.65 -9.10
N TYR A 30 -7.40 2.96 -8.82
CA TYR A 30 -6.29 3.77 -9.35
C TYR A 30 -4.92 3.13 -9.07
N GLN A 31 -4.75 2.44 -7.94
CA GLN A 31 -3.50 1.84 -7.50
C GLN A 31 -2.88 0.84 -8.50
N PHE A 32 -3.67 0.25 -9.39
CA PHE A 32 -3.16 -0.68 -10.42
C PHE A 32 -2.65 0.04 -11.67
N HIS A 33 -2.85 1.35 -11.77
CA HIS A 33 -2.39 2.18 -12.88
C HIS A 33 -1.03 2.79 -12.53
N LEU A 34 0.05 2.03 -12.73
CA LEU A 34 1.42 2.40 -12.31
C LEU A 34 2.00 3.64 -13.01
N ASN A 35 1.35 4.12 -14.07
CA ASN A 35 1.71 5.35 -14.75
C ASN A 35 1.28 6.62 -13.97
N LYS A 36 0.38 6.49 -12.99
CA LYS A 36 -0.08 7.61 -12.17
C LYS A 36 0.89 7.90 -11.00
N PRO A 37 1.19 9.17 -10.72
CA PRO A 37 2.04 9.53 -9.59
C PRO A 37 1.45 9.06 -8.24
N GLU A 38 0.13 9.14 -8.09
CA GLU A 38 -0.59 8.76 -6.88
C GLU A 38 -0.49 7.24 -6.63
N SER A 39 -0.47 6.44 -7.69
CA SER A 39 -0.28 4.98 -7.59
C SER A 39 1.12 4.64 -7.09
N LYS A 40 2.15 5.33 -7.61
CA LYS A 40 3.54 5.14 -7.17
C LYS A 40 3.71 5.53 -5.70
N GLU A 41 3.15 6.67 -5.30
CA GLU A 41 3.16 7.10 -3.91
C GLU A 41 2.45 6.09 -3.01
N ASN A 42 1.26 5.64 -3.40
CA ASN A 42 0.50 4.65 -2.63
C ASN A 42 1.30 3.35 -2.41
N ILE A 43 1.97 2.82 -3.44
CA ILE A 43 2.82 1.63 -3.33
C ILE A 43 3.98 1.89 -2.36
N GLN A 44 4.67 3.02 -2.46
CA GLN A 44 5.77 3.36 -1.55
C GLN A 44 5.31 3.44 -0.09
N LYS A 45 4.14 4.05 0.17
CA LYS A 45 3.55 4.15 1.51
C LYS A 45 3.20 2.77 2.07
N VAL A 46 2.59 1.90 1.25
CA VAL A 46 2.25 0.52 1.64
C VAL A 46 3.50 -0.28 1.95
N LEU A 47 4.53 -0.23 1.08
CA LEU A 47 5.80 -0.93 1.33
C LEU A 47 6.49 -0.42 2.61
N SER A 48 6.49 0.90 2.84
CA SER A 48 7.04 1.46 4.08
C SER A 48 6.26 0.99 5.31
N PHE A 49 4.93 0.95 5.25
CA PHE A 49 4.10 0.40 6.33
C PHE A 49 4.44 -1.06 6.61
N LEU A 50 4.51 -1.90 5.57
CA LEU A 50 4.85 -3.32 5.72
C LEU A 50 6.24 -3.49 6.33
N SER A 51 7.25 -2.78 5.81
CA SER A 51 8.64 -2.88 6.32
C SER A 51 8.79 -2.60 7.81
N ARG A 52 7.93 -1.74 8.39
CA ARG A 52 7.93 -1.42 9.83
C ARG A 52 7.21 -2.47 10.67
N ASN A 53 6.26 -3.18 10.08
CA ASN A 53 5.35 -4.07 10.78
C ASN A 53 5.61 -5.56 10.49
N THR A 54 6.49 -5.88 9.53
CA THR A 54 6.87 -7.25 9.20
C THR A 54 8.39 -7.43 9.30
N THR A 55 8.83 -8.44 10.05
CA THR A 55 10.26 -8.72 10.30
C THR A 55 11.02 -9.22 9.06
N GLY A 56 10.31 -9.62 8.00
CA GLY A 56 10.88 -10.24 6.79
C GLY A 56 10.93 -9.35 5.54
N THR A 57 10.52 -8.09 5.60
CA THR A 57 10.42 -7.21 4.41
C THR A 57 11.33 -6.00 4.57
N GLN A 58 12.64 -6.23 4.70
CA GLN A 58 13.63 -5.16 4.67
C GLN A 58 13.91 -4.76 3.21
N VAL A 59 13.21 -3.75 2.71
CA VAL A 59 13.58 -3.10 1.45
C VAL A 59 14.74 -2.13 1.75
N GLY A 60 15.96 -2.67 1.85
CA GLY A 60 17.18 -1.87 1.93
C GLY A 60 17.49 -1.19 0.60
N PRO A 61 18.20 -0.04 0.61
CA PRO A 61 18.56 0.69 -0.62
C PRO A 61 19.54 -0.04 -1.55
N ASP A 62 20.07 -1.20 -1.15
CA ASP A 62 21.14 -1.93 -1.84
C ASP A 62 20.72 -3.29 -2.43
N ASN A 63 19.46 -3.50 -2.78
CA ASN A 63 19.08 -4.70 -3.56
C ASN A 63 19.22 -4.43 -5.05
N LYS A 64 20.46 -4.39 -5.53
CA LYS A 64 20.75 -4.74 -6.93
C LYS A 64 20.52 -6.24 -7.07
N ASP A 65 19.49 -6.57 -7.85
CA ASP A 65 19.40 -7.81 -8.61
C ASP A 65 19.38 -9.10 -7.78
N THR A 66 18.21 -9.46 -7.23
CA THR A 66 17.74 -10.85 -7.20
C THR A 66 16.27 -10.93 -6.77
N ASP A 67 15.53 -11.71 -7.55
CA ASP A 67 14.19 -12.26 -7.34
C ASP A 67 12.99 -11.30 -7.44
N HIS A 68 12.41 -11.28 -8.64
CA HIS A 68 11.02 -10.92 -8.86
C HIS A 68 10.15 -11.82 -7.96
N THR A 69 9.66 -11.28 -6.85
CA THR A 69 8.54 -11.89 -6.15
C THR A 69 7.33 -11.70 -7.06
N GLU A 70 7.12 -12.64 -7.98
CA GLU A 70 5.88 -12.77 -8.75
C GLU A 70 4.76 -13.17 -7.78
N ILE A 71 4.31 -12.20 -6.98
CA ILE A 71 3.05 -12.33 -6.26
C ILE A 71 1.98 -12.23 -7.33
N ASN A 72 1.43 -13.37 -7.77
CA ASN A 72 0.30 -13.37 -8.69
C ASN A 72 -0.92 -12.80 -7.95
N LEU A 73 -1.27 -11.55 -8.27
CA LEU A 73 -2.41 -10.83 -7.69
C LEU A 73 -3.68 -10.99 -8.55
N ASN A 74 -3.65 -11.83 -9.59
CA ASN A 74 -4.80 -12.07 -10.45
C ASN A 74 -5.75 -13.10 -9.79
N PRO A 75 -6.98 -12.71 -9.41
CA PRO A 75 -7.92 -13.62 -8.75
C PRO A 75 -8.55 -14.66 -9.69
N TYR A 76 -8.14 -14.71 -10.96
CA TYR A 76 -8.65 -15.64 -11.97
C TYR A 76 -7.61 -16.63 -12.50
N ASP A 77 -6.37 -16.59 -12.01
CA ASP A 77 -5.41 -17.65 -12.26
C ASP A 77 -5.60 -18.76 -11.22
N ASN A 78 -5.83 -20.00 -11.70
CA ASN A 78 -6.09 -21.20 -10.89
C ASN A 78 -4.80 -21.82 -10.33
#